data_AF-A0A2S7D4H9-F1
#
_entry.id   AF-A0A2S7D4H9-F1
#
_cell.length_a   1.000
_cell.length_b   1.000
_cell.length_c   1.000
_cell.angle_alpha   90.00
_cell.angle_beta   90.00
_cell.angle_gamma   90.00
#
_symmetry.space_group_name_H-M   'P 1'
#
loop_
_entity.id
_entity.type
_entity.pdbx_description
1 polymer ?
#
loop_
_entity_poly.entity_id
_entity_poly.type
_entity_poly.pdbx_seq_one_letter_code
_entity_poly.pdbx_strand_id
1 'polypeptide(L)'
;MITRIPALEFMQNLIGTYHSSDGLASLLVTRVGYGQLVDFQLGGKVQLAGIIGAHGNSVEMFAQFGLPNVVRLSGSLRSQTEISFEASDFPTSLVLAREGETLTLTSSLNGAPRTNHVLQRT
;
A
#
# COMPACT_ATOMS: atom_id res chain seq x y z
N MET A 1 -20.21 16.68 8.69
CA MET A 1 -20.59 15.32 8.24
C MET A 1 -19.30 14.57 8.02
N ILE A 2 -19.05 13.48 8.75
CA ILE A 2 -17.86 12.65 8.50
C ILE A 2 -18.17 11.82 7.26
N THR A 3 -17.58 12.18 6.12
CA THR A 3 -17.68 11.38 4.90
C THR A 3 -16.99 10.05 5.15
N ARG A 4 -17.77 8.95 5.23
CA ARG A 4 -17.21 7.61 5.28
C ARG A 4 -16.63 7.27 3.92
N ILE A 5 -15.34 7.01 3.87
CA ILE A 5 -14.61 6.58 2.68
C ILE A 5 -14.16 5.14 2.93
N PRO A 6 -14.83 4.12 2.37
CA PRO A 6 -14.53 2.72 2.66
C PRO A 6 -13.07 2.34 2.38
N ALA A 7 -12.47 2.90 1.33
CA ALA A 7 -11.06 2.70 1.01
C ALA A 7 -10.13 3.25 2.12
N LEU A 8 -10.49 4.36 2.75
CA LEU A 8 -9.74 4.93 3.86
C LEU A 8 -9.92 4.10 5.14
N GLU A 9 -11.14 3.63 5.42
CA GLU A 9 -11.42 2.72 6.54
C GLU A 9 -10.62 1.41 6.39
N PHE A 10 -10.54 0.86 5.17
CA PHE A 10 -9.69 -0.29 4.88
C PHE A 10 -8.22 -0.02 5.23
N MET A 11 -7.67 1.12 4.78
CA MET A 11 -6.28 1.50 5.08
C MET A 11 -6.03 1.73 6.58
N GLN A 12 -7.00 2.28 7.32
CA GLN A 12 -6.91 2.41 8.77
C GLN A 12 -6.84 1.03 9.46
N ASN A 13 -7.56 0.04 8.94
CA ASN A 13 -7.51 -1.32 9.47
C ASN A 13 -6.19 -2.02 9.16
N LEU A 14 -5.40 -1.54 8.20
CA LEU A 14 -4.06 -2.04 7.89
C LEU A 14 -2.96 -1.44 8.76
N ILE A 15 -3.25 -0.52 9.68
CA ILE A 15 -2.21 0.06 10.56
C ILE A 15 -1.53 -1.05 11.35
N GLY A 16 -0.20 -1.13 11.27
CA GLY A 16 0.58 -2.17 11.92
C GLY A 16 1.92 -2.39 11.25
N THR A 17 2.69 -3.30 11.82
CA THR A 17 3.94 -3.76 11.26
C THR A 17 3.77 -5.20 10.80
N TYR A 18 4.26 -5.49 9.60
CA TYR A 18 4.16 -6.80 8.97
C TYR A 18 5.54 -7.27 8.55
N HIS A 19 5.81 -8.56 8.65
CA HIS A 19 7.09 -9.17 8.31
C HIS A 19 6.88 -10.44 7.47
N SER A 20 7.75 -10.68 6.50
CA SER A 20 7.83 -12.00 5.86
C SER A 20 8.33 -13.06 6.84
N SER A 21 8.04 -14.33 6.56
CA SER A 21 8.45 -15.45 7.41
C SER A 21 9.97 -15.62 7.52
N ASP A 22 10.72 -15.17 6.52
CA ASP A 22 12.19 -15.15 6.50
C ASP A 22 12.78 -13.87 7.11
N GLY A 23 11.95 -12.90 7.51
CA GLY A 23 12.38 -11.61 8.07
C GLY A 23 13.07 -10.66 7.08
N LEU A 24 13.12 -11.00 5.78
CA LEU A 24 13.80 -10.18 4.77
C LEU A 24 12.96 -9.01 4.28
N ALA A 25 11.64 -9.11 4.37
CA ALA A 25 10.70 -8.08 3.96
C ALA A 25 9.90 -7.58 5.15
N SER A 26 9.73 -6.26 5.24
CA SER A 26 8.86 -5.64 6.24
C SER A 26 8.00 -4.56 5.61
N LEU A 27 6.77 -4.43 6.11
CA LEU A 27 5.86 -3.36 5.77
C LEU A 27 5.40 -2.68 7.05
N LEU A 28 5.60 -1.38 7.14
CA LEU A 28 5.02 -0.54 8.16
C LEU A 28 3.89 0.28 7.55
N VAL A 29 2.71 0.19 8.15
CA VAL A 29 1.58 1.07 7.88
C VAL A 29 1.31 1.85 9.15
N THR A 30 1.48 3.17 9.11
CA THR A 30 1.25 4.03 10.27
C THR A 30 0.27 5.15 9.95
N ARG A 31 -0.37 5.68 10.99
CA ARG A 31 -1.29 6.80 10.84
C ARG A 31 -0.53 8.11 10.73
N VAL A 32 -0.92 8.96 9.77
CA VAL A 32 -0.44 10.34 9.64
C VAL A 32 -1.63 11.26 9.45
N GLY A 33 -2.02 11.97 10.51
CA GLY A 33 -3.27 12.75 10.54
C GLY A 33 -4.50 11.87 10.32
N TYR A 34 -5.24 12.13 9.23
CA TYR A 34 -6.37 11.30 8.78
C TYR A 34 -6.02 10.29 7.69
N GLY A 35 -4.77 10.32 7.20
CA GLY A 35 -4.23 9.40 6.20
C GLY A 35 -3.32 8.34 6.80
N GLN A 36 -2.58 7.67 5.93
CA GLN A 36 -1.64 6.60 6.28
C GLN A 36 -0.31 6.85 5.59
N LEU A 37 0.78 6.48 6.25
CA LEU A 37 2.08 6.30 5.63
C LEU A 37 2.33 4.80 5.47
N VAL A 38 2.89 4.42 4.34
CA VAL A 38 3.30 3.06 4.01
C VAL A 38 4.81 3.07 3.73
N ASP A 39 5.55 2.19 4.38
CA ASP A 39 6.98 1.97 4.17
C ASP A 39 7.23 0.46 4.03
N PHE A 40 7.64 0.04 2.84
CA PHE A 40 8.00 -1.33 2.53
C PHE A 40 9.50 -1.44 2.31
N GLN A 41 10.13 -2.32 3.07
CA GLN A 41 11.56 -2.60 3.01
C GLN A 41 11.82 -4.04 2.60
N LEU A 42 12.87 -4.23 1.79
CA LEU A 42 13.36 -5.54 1.38
C LEU A 42 14.88 -5.55 1.53
N GLY A 43 15.43 -6.51 2.30
CA GLY A 43 16.87 -6.62 2.55
C GLY A 43 17.46 -5.36 3.18
N GLY A 44 16.72 -4.68 4.06
CA GLY A 44 17.13 -3.45 4.74
C GLY A 44 17.12 -2.19 3.87
N LYS A 45 16.50 -2.24 2.67
CA LYS A 45 16.36 -1.07 1.79
C LYS A 45 14.89 -0.77 1.54
N VAL A 46 14.52 0.50 1.62
CA VAL A 46 13.19 0.99 1.25
C VAL A 46 12.96 0.74 -0.24
N GLN A 47 11.99 -0.10 -0.56
CA GLN A 47 11.56 -0.39 -1.93
C GLN A 47 10.33 0.43 -2.32
N LEU A 48 9.47 0.72 -1.34
CA LEU A 48 8.28 1.55 -1.52
C LEU A 48 8.09 2.41 -0.27
N ALA A 49 7.91 3.72 -0.47
CA ALA A 49 7.47 4.61 0.60
C ALA A 49 6.43 5.57 0.03
N GLY A 50 5.32 5.77 0.75
CA GLY A 50 4.27 6.66 0.28
C GLY A 50 3.30 7.10 1.34
N ILE A 51 2.57 8.17 1.03
CA ILE A 51 1.48 8.70 1.84
C ILE A 51 0.16 8.47 1.12
N ILE A 52 -0.85 8.05 1.88
CA ILE A 52 -2.20 7.75 1.41
C ILE A 52 -3.18 8.69 2.11
N GLY A 53 -4.08 9.30 1.33
CA GLY A 53 -5.08 10.23 1.83
C GLY A 53 -6.40 10.12 1.09
N ALA A 54 -7.44 10.70 1.67
CA ALA A 54 -8.77 10.78 1.06
C ALA A 54 -8.75 11.66 -0.20
N HIS A 55 -9.41 11.21 -1.26
CA HIS A 55 -9.70 11.99 -2.46
C HIS A 55 -11.12 11.67 -2.94
N GLY A 56 -12.03 12.63 -2.78
CA GLY A 56 -13.46 12.41 -3.03
C GLY A 56 -14.03 11.27 -2.19
N ASN A 57 -14.54 10.23 -2.86
CA ASN A 57 -15.08 9.02 -2.23
C ASN A 57 -14.09 7.84 -2.24
N SER A 58 -12.82 8.09 -2.53
CA SER A 58 -11.76 7.07 -2.53
C SER A 58 -10.49 7.58 -1.86
N VAL A 59 -9.35 6.96 -2.15
CA VAL A 59 -8.03 7.38 -1.67
C VAL A 59 -7.05 7.59 -2.81
N GLU A 60 -6.01 8.36 -2.55
CA GLU A 60 -4.85 8.51 -3.42
C GLU A 60 -3.58 8.23 -2.66
N MET A 61 -2.57 7.76 -3.38
CA MET A 61 -1.23 7.51 -2.86
C MET A 61 -0.22 8.35 -3.63
N PHE A 62 0.70 9.00 -2.92
CA PHE A 62 1.90 9.59 -3.48
C PHE A 62 3.10 8.79 -2.98
N ALA A 63 3.84 8.14 -3.87
CA ALA A 63 4.81 7.13 -3.49
C ALA A 63 6.08 7.14 -4.35
N GLN A 64 7.19 6.73 -3.75
CA GLN A 64 8.42 6.35 -4.44
C GLN A 64 8.50 4.82 -4.47
N PHE A 65 8.99 4.26 -5.58
CA PHE A 65 9.12 2.81 -5.80
C PHE A 65 10.57 2.40 -6.14
N GLY A 66 11.53 2.73 -5.28
CA GLY A 66 12.95 2.53 -5.58
C GLY A 66 13.49 3.37 -6.76
N LEU A 67 12.63 4.23 -7.31
CA LEU A 67 12.91 5.22 -8.35
C LEU A 67 12.99 6.61 -7.72
N PRO A 68 13.74 7.56 -8.30
CA PRO A 68 13.83 8.92 -7.78
C PRO A 68 12.50 9.69 -7.87
N ASN A 69 11.56 9.23 -8.70
CA ASN A 69 10.32 9.93 -9.00
C ASN A 69 9.23 9.59 -7.97
N VAL A 70 8.45 10.60 -7.60
CA VAL A 70 7.18 10.41 -6.88
C VAL A 70 6.09 10.14 -7.90
N VAL A 71 5.38 9.04 -7.72
CA VAL A 71 4.26 8.60 -8.56
C VAL A 71 2.96 8.80 -7.79
N ARG A 72 1.96 9.41 -8.44
CA ARG A 72 0.59 9.47 -7.94
C ARG A 72 -0.17 8.24 -8.40
N LEU A 73 -0.85 7.58 -7.47
CA LEU A 73 -1.72 6.44 -7.77
C LEU A 73 -3.13 6.70 -7.25
N SER A 74 -4.12 6.37 -8.07
CA SER A 74 -5.51 6.36 -7.67
C SER A 74 -5.81 5.05 -6.95
N GLY A 75 -6.24 5.13 -5.70
CA GLY A 75 -6.65 3.99 -4.91
C GLY A 75 -8.12 3.68 -5.11
N SER A 76 -8.48 2.40 -5.16
CA SER A 76 -9.86 1.93 -5.23
C SER A 76 -10.02 0.62 -4.46
N LEU A 77 -11.06 0.55 -3.65
CA LEU A 77 -11.39 -0.67 -2.92
C LEU A 77 -11.99 -1.68 -3.91
N ARG A 78 -11.38 -2.86 -4.03
CA ARG A 78 -11.85 -3.94 -4.92
C ARG A 78 -12.78 -4.90 -4.21
N SER A 79 -12.53 -5.15 -2.92
CA SER A 79 -13.37 -5.96 -2.05
C SER A 79 -13.20 -5.51 -0.60
N GLN A 80 -13.89 -6.13 0.36
CA GLN A 80 -13.70 -5.83 1.78
C GLN A 80 -12.27 -6.16 2.29
N THR A 81 -11.53 -6.97 1.52
CA THR A 81 -10.20 -7.47 1.88
C THR A 81 -9.11 -6.96 0.95
N GLU A 82 -9.43 -6.22 -0.11
CA GLU A 82 -8.46 -5.84 -1.14
C GLU A 82 -8.65 -4.39 -1.59
N ILE A 83 -7.54 -3.65 -1.66
CA ILE A 83 -7.44 -2.34 -2.29
C ILE A 83 -6.37 -2.35 -3.37
N SER A 84 -6.62 -1.66 -4.47
CA SER A 84 -5.63 -1.43 -5.53
C SER A 84 -5.30 0.03 -5.69
N PHE A 85 -4.07 0.31 -6.07
CA PHE A 85 -3.56 1.61 -6.45
C PHE A 85 -2.96 1.50 -7.85
N GLU A 86 -3.39 2.37 -8.75
CA GLU A 86 -2.98 2.35 -10.15
C GLU A 86 -2.57 3.76 -10.59
N ALA A 87 -1.42 3.87 -11.25
CA ALA A 87 -0.96 5.13 -11.83
C ALA A 87 -1.53 5.27 -13.25
N SER A 88 -2.01 6.47 -13.60
CA SER A 88 -2.54 6.76 -14.94
C SER A 88 -1.43 6.98 -15.97
N ASP A 89 -0.33 7.59 -15.53
CA ASP A 89 0.69 8.15 -16.43
C ASP A 89 1.95 7.27 -16.51
N PHE A 90 1.99 6.21 -15.71
CA PHE A 90 3.13 5.31 -15.61
C PHE A 90 2.62 3.89 -15.31
N PRO A 91 3.10 2.82 -16.00
CA PRO A 91 2.59 1.46 -15.81
C PRO A 91 3.09 0.87 -14.49
N THR A 92 2.52 1.34 -13.39
CA THR A 92 2.80 0.93 -12.02
C THR A 92 1.51 0.69 -11.27
N SER A 93 1.46 -0.41 -10.54
CA SER A 93 0.33 -0.73 -9.66
C SER A 93 0.79 -1.38 -8.37
N LEU A 94 -0.04 -1.20 -7.35
CA LEU A 94 0.11 -1.77 -6.03
C LEU A 94 -1.23 -2.36 -5.60
N VAL A 95 -1.22 -3.56 -5.04
CA VAL A 95 -2.41 -4.19 -4.45
C VAL A 95 -2.04 -4.62 -3.04
N LEU A 96 -2.91 -4.29 -2.10
CA LEU A 96 -2.84 -4.75 -0.71
C LEU A 96 -4.06 -5.64 -0.47
N ALA A 97 -3.83 -6.93 -0.24
CA ALA A 97 -4.87 -7.90 0.04
C ALA A 97 -4.66 -8.50 1.43
N ARG A 98 -5.67 -8.38 2.31
CA ARG A 98 -5.63 -8.83 3.70
C ARG A 98 -6.48 -10.08 3.92
N GLU A 99 -5.91 -11.08 4.57
CA GLU A 99 -6.62 -12.27 5.05
C GLU A 99 -6.23 -12.54 6.51
N GLY A 100 -7.12 -12.21 7.45
CA GLY A 100 -6.83 -12.27 8.88
C GLY A 100 -5.67 -11.34 9.27
N GLU A 101 -4.59 -11.93 9.79
CA GLU A 101 -3.33 -11.23 10.12
C GLU A 101 -2.28 -11.30 9.00
N THR A 102 -2.63 -11.94 7.87
CA THR A 102 -1.79 -11.99 6.68
C THR A 102 -2.11 -10.81 5.76
N LEU A 103 -1.08 -10.20 5.21
CA LEU A 103 -1.16 -9.17 4.18
C LEU A 103 -0.30 -9.57 2.98
N THR A 104 -0.90 -9.62 1.82
CA THR A 104 -0.20 -9.81 0.55
C THR A 104 -0.03 -8.46 -0.14
N LEU A 105 1.21 -8.05 -0.33
CA LEU A 105 1.61 -6.90 -1.12
C LEU A 105 1.97 -7.37 -2.53
N THR A 106 1.20 -6.96 -3.53
CA THR A 106 1.53 -7.18 -4.94
C THR A 106 1.94 -5.87 -5.58
N SER A 107 3.11 -5.79 -6.20
CA SER A 107 3.56 -4.60 -6.93
C SER A 107 3.98 -4.95 -8.36
N SER A 108 3.75 -4.03 -9.29
CA SER A 108 4.27 -4.09 -10.66
C SER A 108 4.85 -2.72 -10.99
N LEU A 109 6.09 -2.70 -11.49
CA LEU A 109 6.82 -1.47 -11.79
C LEU A 109 7.25 -1.48 -13.24
N ASN A 110 6.89 -0.42 -13.97
CA ASN A 110 7.29 -0.22 -15.36
C ASN A 110 6.96 -1.42 -16.28
N GLY A 111 5.82 -2.08 -16.07
CA GLY A 111 5.43 -3.28 -16.81
C GLY A 111 6.23 -4.56 -16.49
N ALA A 112 7.10 -4.52 -15.47
CA ALA A 112 7.78 -5.71 -14.98
C ALA A 112 6.78 -6.73 -14.37
N PRO A 113 7.17 -8.02 -14.29
CA PRO A 113 6.37 -9.04 -13.64
C PRO A 113 5.93 -8.62 -12.23
N ARG A 114 4.72 -9.03 -11.87
CA ARG A 114 4.18 -8.77 -10.53
C ARG A 114 5.08 -9.45 -9.48
N THR A 115 5.50 -8.68 -8.50
CA THR A 115 6.22 -9.18 -7.33
C THR A 115 5.25 -9.25 -6.15
N ASN A 116 5.19 -10.42 -5.51
CA ASN A 116 4.28 -10.69 -4.40
C ASN A 116 5.10 -10.89 -3.11
N HIS A 117 4.70 -10.21 -2.04
CA HIS A 117 5.24 -10.40 -0.71
C HIS A 117 4.11 -10.78 0.24
N VAL A 118 4.21 -11.95 0.86
CA VAL A 118 3.28 -12.41 1.90
C VAL A 118 3.87 -12.05 3.25
N LEU A 119 3.15 -11.24 4.01
CA LEU A 119 3.61 -10.64 5.25
C LEU A 119 2.62 -10.97 6.38
N GLN A 120 3.15 -11.29 7.56
CA GLN A 120 2.38 -11.57 8.77
C GLN A 120 2.49 -10.39 9.71
N ARG A 121 1.37 -10.00 10.32
CA ARG A 121 1.35 -8.95 11.33
C ARG A 121 2.06 -9.40 12.61
N THR A 122 2.81 -8.49 13.22
CA THR A 122 3.49 -8.67 14.51
C THR A 122 3.00 -7.69 15.55
#